data_AF-A0A2E7MJL0-F1
#
_entry.id   AF-A0A2E7MJL0-F1
#
_cell.length_a   1.000
_cell.length_b   1.000
_cell.length_c   1.000
_cell.angle_alpha   90.00
_cell.angle_beta   90.00
_cell.angle_gamma   90.00
#
_symmetry.space_group_name_H-M   'P 1'
#
loop_
_entity.id
_entity.type
_entity.pdbx_description
1 polymer ?
#
loop_
_entity_poly.entity_id
_entity_poly.type
_entity_poly.pdbx_seq_one_letter_code
_entity_poly.pdbx_strand_id
1 'polypeptide(L)'
;MDEANPFGKNMDLEEEMDNMQKIFNAYEVVSIRELGYPDHLSYKEANDLVISWWLFTWKNKDSGNLGSIHLMVGHFFNPNGKMIGETYYLNPEKFPE
;
A
#
# COMPACT_ATOMS: atom_id res chain seq x y z
N MET A 1 -0.85 -4.11 -3.12
CA MET A 1 -2.28 -3.97 -2.71
C MET A 1 -3.10 -5.00 -3.50
N ASP A 2 -4.06 -5.78 -2.97
CA ASP A 2 -4.53 -6.96 -3.73
C ASP A 2 -5.97 -7.46 -3.52
N GLU A 3 -6.72 -7.66 -4.61
CA GLU A 3 -8.02 -8.35 -4.67
C GLU A 3 -7.89 -9.87 -4.93
N ALA A 4 -6.72 -10.37 -5.39
CA ALA A 4 -6.55 -11.75 -5.87
C ALA A 4 -5.30 -12.50 -5.34
N ASN A 5 -4.44 -11.89 -4.55
CA ASN A 5 -3.21 -12.52 -4.04
C ASN A 5 -3.39 -13.05 -2.60
N PRO A 6 -3.04 -14.32 -2.34
CA PRO A 6 -3.01 -14.83 -0.99
C PRO A 6 -1.98 -14.07 -0.13
N PHE A 7 -2.40 -13.67 1.07
CA PHE A 7 -1.52 -13.07 2.08
C PHE A 7 -0.17 -13.82 2.16
N GLY A 8 0.94 -13.09 2.10
CA GLY A 8 2.29 -13.64 2.32
C GLY A 8 3.09 -14.02 1.08
N LYS A 9 2.68 -13.62 -0.13
CA LYS A 9 3.51 -13.75 -1.34
C LYS A 9 4.38 -12.49 -1.56
N ASN A 10 5.66 -12.69 -1.84
CA ASN A 10 6.57 -11.63 -2.29
C ASN A 10 6.43 -11.41 -3.80
N MET A 11 6.56 -10.17 -4.25
CA MET A 11 6.56 -9.78 -5.65
C MET A 11 7.87 -9.04 -5.97
N ASP A 12 8.39 -9.21 -7.17
CA ASP A 12 9.46 -8.33 -7.65
C ASP A 12 8.90 -6.96 -8.10
N LEU A 13 9.79 -6.05 -8.49
CA LEU A 13 9.41 -4.69 -8.85
C LEU A 13 8.51 -4.65 -10.10
N GLU A 14 8.77 -5.50 -11.09
CA GLU A 14 7.98 -5.53 -12.34
C GLU A 14 6.57 -6.06 -12.04
N GLU A 15 6.49 -7.15 -11.27
CA GLU A 15 5.22 -7.73 -10.83
C GLU A 15 4.38 -6.73 -10.01
N GLU A 16 4.98 -5.98 -9.08
CA GLU A 16 4.23 -5.00 -8.27
C GLU A 16 3.79 -3.79 -9.10
N MET A 17 4.63 -3.32 -10.04
CA MET A 17 4.23 -2.25 -10.96
C MET A 17 3.02 -2.66 -11.82
N ASP A 18 3.01 -3.88 -12.33
CA ASP A 18 1.88 -4.43 -13.08
C ASP A 18 0.61 -4.55 -12.22
N ASN A 19 0.77 -4.96 -10.97
CA ASN A 19 -0.33 -5.06 -10.02
C ASN A 19 -0.93 -3.70 -9.67
N MET A 20 -0.08 -2.72 -9.33
CA MET A 20 -0.48 -1.34 -9.11
C MET A 20 -1.18 -0.77 -10.34
N GLN A 21 -0.67 -1.03 -11.55
CA GLN A 21 -1.28 -0.55 -12.78
C GLN A 21 -2.71 -1.07 -12.97
N LYS A 22 -2.98 -2.35 -12.65
CA LYS A 22 -4.34 -2.90 -12.71
C LYS A 22 -5.29 -2.17 -11.76
N ILE A 23 -4.84 -1.90 -10.53
CA ILE A 23 -5.63 -1.16 -9.54
C ILE A 23 -5.90 0.26 -10.01
N PHE A 24 -4.88 1.00 -10.48
CA PHE A 24 -5.06 2.35 -10.98
C PHE A 24 -5.82 2.42 -12.32
N ASN A 25 -5.92 1.32 -13.06
CA ASN A 25 -6.79 1.24 -14.23
C ASN A 25 -8.26 1.12 -13.84
N ALA A 26 -8.59 0.37 -12.79
CA ALA A 26 -9.96 0.20 -12.30
C ALA A 26 -10.43 1.34 -11.37
N TYR A 27 -9.52 1.92 -10.59
CA TYR A 27 -9.82 2.87 -9.54
C TYR A 27 -9.07 4.20 -9.70
N GLU A 28 -9.66 5.27 -9.19
CA GLU A 28 -9.05 6.61 -9.08
C GLU A 28 -8.86 6.97 -7.60
N VAL A 29 -7.71 7.53 -7.24
CA VAL A 29 -7.49 8.09 -5.90
C VAL A 29 -8.16 9.45 -5.82
N VAL A 30 -9.16 9.58 -4.95
CA VAL A 30 -9.88 10.83 -4.70
C VAL A 30 -9.20 11.63 -3.59
N SER A 31 -8.77 10.96 -2.52
CA SER A 31 -8.04 11.62 -1.43
C SER A 31 -7.15 10.66 -0.67
N ILE A 32 -6.10 11.20 -0.07
CA ILE A 32 -5.21 10.50 0.85
C ILE A 32 -5.18 11.32 2.14
N ARG A 33 -5.38 10.66 3.28
CA ARG A 33 -5.28 11.26 4.60
C ARG A 33 -4.36 10.45 5.48
N GLU A 34 -3.39 11.11 6.11
CA GLU A 34 -2.59 10.50 7.18
C GLU A 34 -3.48 10.28 8.41
N LEU A 35 -3.42 9.08 8.99
CA LEU A 35 -4.20 8.71 10.18
C LEU A 35 -3.37 8.67 11.47
N GLY A 36 -2.05 8.80 11.35
CA GLY A 36 -1.14 8.77 12.48
C GLY A 36 0.29 9.09 12.05
N TYR A 37 1.09 9.51 13.03
CA TYR A 37 2.50 9.81 12.80
C TYR A 37 3.26 8.53 12.41
N PRO A 38 4.10 8.56 11.37
CA PRO A 38 4.90 7.39 11.01
C PRO A 38 5.89 7.00 12.11
N ASP A 39 6.04 5.69 12.34
CA ASP A 39 7.00 5.14 13.28
C ASP A 39 8.26 4.65 12.56
N HIS A 40 9.42 5.15 12.96
CA HIS A 40 10.72 4.65 12.50
C HIS A 40 11.27 3.62 13.47
N LEU A 41 11.47 2.41 12.96
CA LEU A 41 12.05 1.29 13.67
C LEU A 41 13.44 1.05 13.11
N SER A 42 14.45 1.42 13.89
CA SER A 42 15.85 1.11 13.59
C SER A 42 16.28 -0.15 14.33
N TYR A 43 16.78 -1.12 13.57
CA TYR A 43 17.19 -2.42 14.10
C TYR A 43 18.72 -2.56 14.05
N LYS A 44 19.29 -3.20 15.06
CA LYS A 44 20.74 -3.45 15.11
C LYS A 44 21.22 -4.44 14.03
N GLU A 45 20.37 -5.41 13.69
CA GLU A 45 20.70 -6.55 12.83
C GLU A 45 19.70 -6.70 11.66
N ALA A 46 18.98 -5.64 11.31
CA ALA A 46 18.05 -5.61 10.18
C ALA A 46 18.00 -4.23 9.53
N ASN A 47 17.34 -4.14 8.38
CA ASN A 47 17.11 -2.88 7.67
C ASN A 47 16.15 -1.99 8.44
N ASP A 48 16.31 -0.68 8.31
CA ASP A 48 15.39 0.29 8.88
C ASP A 48 13.99 0.12 8.27
N LEU A 49 12.97 0.26 9.12
CA LEU A 49 11.57 0.15 8.74
C LEU A 49 10.82 1.41 9.15
N VAL A 50 10.07 2.00 8.23
CA VAL A 50 9.09 3.05 8.54
C VAL A 50 7.68 2.49 8.36
N ILE A 51 6.88 2.51 9.42
CA ILE A 51 5.46 2.13 9.39
C ILE A 51 4.61 3.40 9.35
N SER A 52 3.59 3.42 8.49
CA SER A 52 2.70 4.56 8.32
C SER A 52 1.25 4.12 8.11
N TRP A 53 0.30 4.96 8.52
CA TRP A 53 -1.14 4.68 8.43
C TRP A 53 -1.89 5.73 7.63
N TRP A 54 -2.69 5.27 6.69
CA TRP A 54 -3.35 6.10 5.70
C TRP A 54 -4.80 5.71 5.53
N LEU A 55 -5.64 6.70 5.22
CA LEU A 55 -6.98 6.48 4.67
C LEU A 55 -6.98 6.96 3.23
N PHE A 56 -7.12 6.02 2.30
CA PHE A 56 -7.27 6.31 0.89
C PHE A 56 -8.74 6.27 0.54
N THR A 57 -9.26 7.33 -0.07
CA THR A 57 -10.58 7.31 -0.71
C THR A 57 -10.38 7.01 -2.18
N TRP A 58 -11.00 5.93 -2.64
CA TRP A 58 -11.00 5.45 -4.00
C TRP A 58 -12.34 5.69 -4.65
N LYS A 59 -12.32 5.88 -5.97
CA LYS A 59 -13.49 5.85 -6.83
C LYS A 59 -13.35 4.71 -7.82
N ASN A 60 -14.34 3.83 -7.90
CA ASN A 60 -14.44 2.87 -8.99
C ASN A 60 -14.77 3.63 -10.28
N LYS A 61 -13.97 3.46 -11.33
CA LYS A 61 -14.13 4.24 -12.56
C LYS A 61 -15.35 3.81 -13.38
N ASP A 62 -15.76 2.56 -13.27
CA ASP A 62 -16.90 2.01 -14.02
C ASP A 62 -18.22 2.37 -13.34
N SER A 63 -18.35 2.11 -12.04
CA SER A 63 -19.59 2.38 -11.29
C SER A 63 -19.70 3.82 -10.79
N GLY A 64 -18.57 4.51 -10.61
CA GLY A 64 -18.48 5.83 -10.00
C GLY A 64 -18.57 5.82 -8.46
N ASN A 65 -18.71 4.65 -7.84
CA ASN A 65 -18.86 4.52 -6.39
C ASN A 65 -17.58 4.91 -5.63
N LEU A 66 -17.77 5.45 -4.43
CA LEU A 66 -16.69 5.87 -3.54
C LEU A 66 -16.54 4.89 -2.38
N GLY A 67 -15.31 4.54 -2.06
CA GLY A 67 -14.95 3.67 -0.93
C GLY A 67 -13.70 4.20 -0.24
N SER A 68 -13.58 4.02 1.07
CA SER A 68 -12.38 4.40 1.81
C SER A 68 -11.73 3.18 2.45
N ILE A 69 -10.42 3.05 2.23
CA ILE A 69 -9.61 1.90 2.66
C ILE A 69 -8.57 2.41 3.65
N HIS A 70 -8.55 1.78 4.82
CA HIS A 70 -7.47 1.95 5.78
C HIS A 70 -6.28 1.11 5.32
N LEU A 71 -5.13 1.75 5.22
CA LEU A 71 -3.89 1.15 4.75
C LEU A 71 -2.79 1.40 5.78
N MET A 72 -2.16 0.32 6.25
CA MET A 72 -0.85 0.41 6.89
C MET A 72 0.21 0.01 5.86
N VAL A 73 1.23 0.85 5.70
CA VAL A 73 2.37 0.60 4.81
C VAL A 73 3.64 0.52 5.63
N GLY A 74 4.43 -0.53 5.41
CA GLY A 74 5.80 -0.64 5.91
C GLY A 74 6.80 -0.46 4.77
N HIS A 75 7.68 0.53 4.86
CA HIS A 75 8.76 0.76 3.92
C HIS A 75 10.10 0.36 4.54
N PHE A 76 10.86 -0.50 3.85
CA PHE A 76 12.19 -0.93 4.26
C PHE A 76 13.26 -0.13 3.55
N PHE A 77 14.28 0.32 4.29
CA PHE A 77 15.37 1.14 3.75
C PHE A 77 16.72 0.47 4.00
N ASN A 78 17.60 0.56 3.00
CA ASN A 78 19.00 0.19 3.17
C ASN A 78 19.79 1.30 3.91
N PRO A 79 21.04 1.06 4.32
CA PRO A 79 21.86 2.05 5.04
C PRO A 79 22.12 3.37 4.29
N ASN A 80 21.87 3.42 2.97
CA ASN A 80 21.99 4.63 2.16
C ASN A 80 20.66 5.42 2.05
N GLY A 81 19.62 5.01 2.78
CA GLY A 81 18.31 5.64 2.75
C GLY A 81 17.49 5.33 1.49
N LYS A 82 17.87 4.31 0.70
CA LYS A 82 17.05 3.88 -0.45
C LYS A 82 16.03 2.83 0.00
N MET A 83 14.79 2.98 -0.45
CA MET A 83 13.76 1.96 -0.27
C MET A 83 14.16 0.68 -1.01
N ILE A 84 14.01 -0.47 -0.35
CA ILE A 84 14.37 -1.79 -0.86
C ILE A 84 13.23 -2.81 -0.74
N GLY A 85 12.11 -2.41 -0.17
CA GLY A 85 10.92 -3.24 -0.06
C GLY A 85 9.78 -2.49 0.59
N GLU A 86 8.58 -3.02 0.37
CA GLU A 86 7.34 -2.49 0.93
C GLU A 86 6.42 -3.64 1.34
N THR A 87 5.55 -3.36 2.31
CA THR A 87 4.49 -4.28 2.73
C THR A 87 3.21 -3.49 2.96
N TYR A 88 2.08 -4.10 2.60
CA TYR A 88 0.77 -3.49 2.68
C TYR A 88 -0.14 -4.32 3.57
N TYR A 89 -0.83 -3.67 4.51
CA TYR A 89 -1.89 -4.28 5.29
C TYR A 89 -3.17 -3.45 5.09
N LEU A 90 -4.17 -4.10 4.49
CA LEU A 90 -5.49 -3.54 4.22
C LEU A 90 -6.55 -4.65 4.20
N ASN A 91 -7.82 -4.25 4.17
CA ASN A 91 -8.92 -5.14 3.84
C ASN A 91 -9.37 -4.87 2.37
N PRO A 92 -9.15 -5.79 1.43
CA PRO A 92 -9.52 -5.58 0.03
C PRO A 92 -11.03 -5.60 -0.22
N GLU A 93 -11.83 -6.22 0.65
CA GLU A 93 -13.31 -6.18 0.57
C GLU A 93 -13.88 -4.76 0.80
N LYS A 94 -13.02 -3.77 1.10
CA LYS A 94 -13.40 -2.36 1.24
C LYS A 94 -13.21 -1.54 -0.04
N PHE A 95 -12.71 -2.14 -1.12
CA PHE A 95 -12.77 -1.49 -2.43
C PHE A 95 -14.22 -1.25 -2.86
N PRO A 96 -14.53 -0.08 -3.44
CA PRO A 96 -15.88 0.21 -3.93
C PRO A 96 -16.19 -0.61 -5.19
N GLU A 97 -17.30 -1.34 -5.19
CA GLU A 97 -17.81 -2.05 -6.38
C GLU A 97 -18.28 -1.08 -7.49
#